data_AF-A0A945YS41-F1
#
_entry.id   AF-A0A945YS41-F1
#
_cell.length_a   1.000
_cell.length_b   1.000
_cell.length_c   1.000
_cell.angle_alpha   90.00
_cell.angle_beta   90.00
_cell.angle_gamma   90.00
#
_symmetry.space_group_name_H-M   'P 1'
#
loop_
_entity.id
_entity.type
_entity.pdbx_description
1 polymer ?
#
loop_
_entity_poly.entity_id
_entity_poly.type
_entity_poly.pdbx_seq_one_letter_code
_entity_poly.pdbx_strand_id
1 'polypeptide(L)'
;MKIIITLFILNFTIIYAQLFEGMDDLQGYKGRFVFDPSYVNKVKDRWYNEISDEPYTGRLIVFSNQEKTTKIAECTIVKGSKSGSFVQYYNKKLMIKGIQGLYINGKKEGSWKWVLPDHSFTNNPWIDSGSQIITNIEFRDGIRHGYISIDRASLEKSGKIEKYSYLRNDILLRGQYRESKKYGEWYYNEYTLSDFDELSEPYGMDIGLFYWSKKEVYDNTGKLAFNECREPWDSEIECKETSFNYLGRNVYVFPYQKNEAIKAKENRKKTFLIDDNGLEVEVNIVSFKRHVRDHHLSGTSIHKQSGFSFTIDNDFRKMLKRKTR
;
A
#
# COMPACT_ATOMS: atom_id res chain seq x y z
N MET A 1 -1.01 24.14 -57.03
CA MET A 1 0.10 23.37 -56.43
C MET A 1 -0.27 23.13 -54.97
N LYS A 2 -0.74 21.92 -54.62
CA LYS A 2 -1.33 21.62 -53.30
C LYS A 2 -0.22 21.24 -52.32
N ILE A 3 -0.11 22.00 -51.23
CA ILE A 3 0.78 21.71 -50.10
C ILE A 3 0.18 20.56 -49.31
N ILE A 4 0.89 19.44 -49.24
CA ILE A 4 0.53 18.26 -48.44
C ILE A 4 0.91 18.59 -46.98
N ILE A 5 -0.09 18.84 -46.14
CA ILE A 5 0.07 18.90 -44.69
C ILE A 5 -0.02 17.46 -44.19
N THR A 6 1.13 16.84 -43.95
CA THR A 6 1.21 15.54 -43.31
C THR A 6 0.94 15.72 -41.80
N LEU A 7 -0.29 15.43 -41.38
CA LEU A 7 -0.70 15.43 -39.98
C LEU A 7 -0.07 14.21 -39.29
N PHE A 8 1.03 14.43 -38.56
CA PHE A 8 1.65 13.42 -37.72
C PHE A 8 0.77 13.20 -36.47
N ILE A 9 -0.19 12.28 -36.56
CA ILE A 9 -0.98 11.84 -35.40
C ILE A 9 -0.03 11.02 -34.52
N LEU A 10 0.58 11.69 -33.53
CA LEU A 10 1.23 11.05 -32.41
C LEU A 10 0.15 10.24 -31.68
N ASN A 11 0.12 8.93 -31.95
CA ASN A 11 -0.55 7.93 -31.13
C ASN A 11 0.11 7.92 -29.75
N PHE A 12 -0.27 8.85 -28.88
CA PHE A 12 -0.11 8.68 -27.45
C PHE A 12 -1.05 7.56 -27.02
N THR A 13 -0.54 6.33 -26.97
CA THR A 13 -1.13 5.26 -26.17
C THR A 13 -1.02 5.68 -24.71
N ILE A 14 -1.98 6.50 -24.26
CA ILE A 14 -2.21 6.73 -22.85
C ILE A 14 -2.72 5.40 -22.32
N ILE A 15 -1.79 4.61 -21.76
CA ILE A 15 -2.12 3.40 -21.01
C ILE A 15 -2.94 3.87 -19.82
N TYR A 16 -4.27 3.80 -19.94
CA TYR A 16 -5.18 3.98 -18.83
C TYR A 16 -4.83 2.90 -17.80
N ALA A 17 -4.17 3.32 -16.74
CA ALA A 17 -3.87 2.47 -15.62
C ALA A 17 -5.20 2.29 -14.87
N GLN A 18 -5.90 1.19 -15.17
CA GLN A 18 -7.19 0.87 -14.57
C GLN A 18 -7.02 0.64 -13.06
N LEU A 19 -7.94 1.23 -12.28
CA LEU A 19 -8.01 1.03 -10.84
C LEU A 19 -8.33 -0.45 -10.59
N PHE A 20 -7.39 -1.18 -9.97
CA PHE A 20 -7.59 -2.59 -9.65
C PHE A 20 -8.28 -2.70 -8.29
N GLU A 21 -9.60 -2.96 -8.30
CA GLU A 21 -10.42 -3.06 -7.10
C GLU A 21 -10.41 -4.48 -6.52
N GLY A 22 -10.39 -5.53 -7.36
CA GLY A 22 -10.34 -6.93 -6.91
C GLY A 22 -10.33 -7.98 -8.03
N MET A 23 -10.78 -9.20 -7.71
CA MET A 23 -10.72 -10.36 -8.62
C MET A 23 -11.40 -10.12 -9.98
N ASP A 24 -12.43 -9.30 -10.03
CA ASP A 24 -13.23 -9.04 -11.25
C ASP A 24 -12.35 -8.45 -12.35
N ASP A 25 -11.42 -7.57 -11.97
CA ASP A 25 -10.51 -6.88 -12.88
C ASP A 25 -9.47 -7.84 -13.48
N LEU A 26 -9.21 -9.00 -12.85
CA LEU A 26 -8.26 -10.00 -13.37
C LEU A 26 -8.71 -10.59 -14.71
N GLN A 27 -10.01 -10.57 -15.02
CA GLN A 27 -10.55 -11.03 -16.31
C GLN A 27 -10.05 -10.20 -17.49
N GLY A 28 -9.73 -8.92 -17.26
CA GLY A 28 -9.14 -8.05 -18.28
C GLY A 28 -7.71 -8.45 -18.68
N TYR A 29 -7.08 -9.37 -17.94
CA TYR A 29 -5.68 -9.76 -18.10
C TYR A 29 -5.53 -11.26 -18.38
N LYS A 30 -6.31 -11.81 -19.33
CA LYS A 30 -6.32 -13.24 -19.70
C LYS A 30 -4.94 -13.81 -20.07
N GLY A 31 -4.00 -12.98 -20.56
CA GLY A 31 -2.62 -13.40 -20.82
C GLY A 31 -1.82 -13.71 -19.55
N ARG A 32 -2.22 -13.19 -18.40
CA ARG A 32 -1.53 -13.30 -17.11
C ARG A 32 -2.24 -14.19 -16.10
N PHE A 33 -3.56 -14.29 -16.20
CA PHE A 33 -4.38 -15.02 -15.24
C PHE A 33 -5.36 -15.94 -15.96
N VAL A 34 -5.57 -17.12 -15.37
CA VAL A 34 -6.48 -18.14 -15.85
C VAL A 34 -7.56 -18.34 -14.81
N PHE A 35 -8.81 -18.29 -15.24
CA PHE A 35 -9.97 -18.55 -14.40
C PHE A 35 -10.35 -20.02 -14.51
N ASP A 36 -10.74 -20.60 -13.38
CA ASP A 36 -11.23 -21.96 -13.25
C ASP A 36 -12.56 -21.92 -12.47
N PRO A 37 -13.70 -22.27 -13.11
CA PRO A 37 -13.81 -22.77 -14.48
C PRO A 37 -13.57 -21.69 -15.53
N SER A 38 -12.99 -22.06 -16.68
CA SER A 38 -12.65 -21.12 -17.76
C SER A 38 -13.85 -20.57 -18.54
N TYR A 39 -14.98 -21.28 -18.49
CA TYR A 39 -16.25 -20.88 -19.12
C TYR A 39 -17.08 -19.91 -18.25
N VAL A 40 -16.54 -19.47 -17.10
CA VAL A 40 -17.23 -18.52 -16.22
C VAL A 40 -16.72 -17.12 -16.48
N ASN A 41 -17.63 -16.19 -16.74
CA ASN A 41 -17.29 -14.81 -17.07
C ASN A 41 -18.27 -13.82 -16.42
N LYS A 42 -17.79 -12.62 -16.13
CA LYS A 42 -18.61 -11.55 -15.55
C LYS A 42 -19.18 -10.66 -16.65
N VAL A 43 -20.50 -10.53 -16.69
CA VAL A 43 -21.22 -9.59 -17.56
C VAL A 43 -21.90 -8.56 -16.67
N LYS A 44 -21.52 -7.29 -16.83
CA LYS A 44 -21.91 -6.21 -15.92
C LYS A 44 -21.55 -6.56 -14.47
N ASP A 45 -22.54 -6.76 -13.60
CA ASP A 45 -22.37 -7.05 -12.17
C ASP A 45 -22.66 -8.51 -11.79
N ARG A 46 -22.84 -9.40 -12.78
CA ARG A 46 -23.20 -10.80 -12.54
C ARG A 46 -22.26 -11.77 -13.25
N TRP A 47 -22.04 -12.92 -12.62
CA TRP A 47 -21.23 -14.01 -13.14
C TRP A 47 -22.11 -15.05 -13.83
N TYR A 48 -21.74 -15.44 -15.03
CA TYR A 48 -22.49 -16.36 -15.88
C TYR A 48 -21.63 -17.54 -16.31
N ASN A 49 -22.30 -18.66 -16.58
CA ASN A 49 -21.74 -19.77 -17.34
C ASN A 49 -21.94 -19.47 -18.82
N GLU A 50 -20.86 -19.31 -19.59
CA GLU A 50 -20.92 -19.00 -21.02
C GLU A 50 -21.51 -20.12 -21.88
N ILE A 51 -21.56 -21.36 -21.37
CA ILE A 51 -22.11 -22.52 -22.09
C ILE A 51 -23.64 -22.56 -21.97
N SER A 52 -24.17 -22.34 -20.76
CA SER A 52 -25.62 -22.42 -20.51
C SER A 52 -26.32 -21.06 -20.52
N ASP A 53 -25.57 -19.96 -20.50
CA ASP A 53 -26.06 -18.58 -20.32
C ASP A 53 -26.83 -18.37 -18.99
N GLU A 54 -26.60 -19.25 -18.01
CA GLU A 54 -27.24 -19.17 -16.70
C GLU A 54 -26.34 -18.53 -15.63
N PRO A 55 -26.91 -17.91 -14.58
CA PRO A 55 -26.14 -17.37 -13.46
C PRO A 55 -25.31 -18.46 -12.78
N TYR A 56 -24.00 -18.24 -12.71
CA TYR A 56 -23.07 -19.25 -12.20
C TYR A 56 -23.26 -19.49 -10.70
N THR A 57 -23.17 -20.75 -10.27
CA THR A 57 -23.09 -21.16 -8.86
C THR A 57 -21.95 -22.13 -8.70
N GLY A 58 -20.98 -21.80 -7.86
CA GLY A 58 -19.80 -22.64 -7.63
C GLY A 58 -18.60 -21.85 -7.09
N ARG A 59 -17.45 -22.54 -6.99
CA ARG A 59 -16.18 -21.95 -6.59
C ARG A 59 -15.45 -21.48 -7.85
N LEU A 60 -15.12 -20.20 -7.89
CA LEU A 60 -14.28 -19.61 -8.93
C LEU A 60 -12.88 -19.40 -8.37
N ILE A 61 -11.87 -19.91 -9.06
CA ILE A 61 -10.45 -19.81 -8.68
C ILE A 61 -9.69 -19.13 -9.82
N VAL A 62 -8.76 -18.26 -9.47
CA VAL A 62 -7.88 -17.59 -10.43
C VAL A 62 -6.45 -18.03 -10.18
N PHE A 63 -5.77 -18.50 -11.21
CA PHE A 63 -4.37 -18.91 -11.19
C PHE A 63 -3.49 -17.95 -11.99
N SER A 64 -2.21 -17.87 -11.63
CA SER A 64 -1.18 -17.24 -12.47
C SER A 64 -0.91 -18.10 -13.69
N ASN A 65 -0.97 -17.50 -14.88
CA ASN A 65 -0.66 -18.19 -16.13
C ASN A 65 0.84 -18.51 -16.28
N GLN A 66 1.71 -17.80 -15.55
CA GLN A 66 3.17 -17.99 -15.64
C GLN A 66 3.65 -19.28 -14.98
N GLU A 67 3.04 -19.67 -13.87
CA GLU A 67 3.48 -20.80 -13.03
C GLU A 67 2.42 -21.91 -12.95
N LYS A 68 1.21 -21.67 -13.49
CA LYS A 68 0.02 -22.55 -13.59
C LYS A 68 -0.49 -23.19 -12.28
N THR A 69 0.27 -23.10 -11.19
CA THR A 69 -0.07 -23.67 -9.87
C THR A 69 -0.26 -22.58 -8.80
N THR A 70 0.27 -21.38 -9.04
CA THR A 70 0.16 -20.26 -8.10
C THR A 70 -1.26 -19.68 -8.11
N LYS A 71 -2.04 -19.99 -7.07
CA LYS A 71 -3.37 -19.44 -6.83
C LYS A 71 -3.29 -17.93 -6.51
N ILE A 72 -4.11 -17.12 -7.16
CA ILE A 72 -4.14 -15.66 -7.08
C ILE A 72 -5.39 -15.16 -6.36
N ALA A 73 -6.54 -15.75 -6.67
CA ALA A 73 -7.78 -15.43 -5.99
C ALA A 73 -8.72 -16.63 -5.98
N GLU A 74 -9.68 -16.60 -5.07
CA GLU A 74 -10.79 -17.53 -5.04
C GLU A 74 -12.03 -16.90 -4.40
N CYS A 75 -13.18 -17.24 -4.93
CA CYS A 75 -14.46 -16.71 -4.51
C CYS A 75 -15.55 -17.75 -4.68
N THR A 76 -16.51 -17.79 -3.75
CA THR A 76 -17.75 -18.53 -3.95
C THR A 76 -18.77 -17.62 -4.62
N ILE A 77 -19.37 -18.11 -5.69
CA ILE A 77 -20.43 -17.44 -6.45
C ILE A 77 -21.71 -18.25 -6.25
N VAL A 78 -22.82 -17.57 -5.98
CA VAL A 78 -24.16 -18.17 -5.86
C VAL A 78 -25.12 -17.34 -6.70
N LYS A 79 -25.79 -17.98 -7.67
CA LYS A 79 -26.74 -17.35 -8.60
C LYS A 79 -26.17 -16.08 -9.26
N GLY A 80 -24.91 -16.15 -9.66
CA GLY A 80 -24.18 -15.07 -10.32
C GLY A 80 -23.68 -13.95 -9.41
N SER A 81 -23.89 -14.02 -8.10
CA SER A 81 -23.39 -13.05 -7.12
C SER A 81 -22.32 -13.65 -6.21
N LYS A 82 -21.30 -12.85 -5.84
CA LYS A 82 -20.32 -13.27 -4.83
C LYS A 82 -21.03 -13.53 -3.52
N SER A 83 -20.88 -14.73 -2.95
CA SER A 83 -21.55 -15.11 -1.71
C SER A 83 -20.75 -16.23 -1.04
N GLY A 84 -20.13 -15.93 0.10
CA GLY A 84 -19.17 -16.77 0.80
C GLY A 84 -17.78 -16.15 0.90
N SER A 85 -16.82 -16.97 1.32
CA SER A 85 -15.43 -16.54 1.55
C SER A 85 -14.77 -16.08 0.25
N PHE A 86 -14.16 -14.89 0.31
CA PHE A 86 -13.34 -14.32 -0.75
C PHE A 86 -11.91 -14.16 -0.27
N VAL A 87 -10.97 -14.63 -1.08
CA VAL A 87 -9.54 -14.48 -0.83
C VAL A 87 -8.87 -14.08 -2.12
N GLN A 88 -8.09 -13.01 -2.09
CA GLN A 88 -7.09 -12.65 -3.08
C GLN A 88 -5.75 -12.61 -2.37
N TYR A 89 -4.80 -13.41 -2.84
CA TYR A 89 -3.52 -13.58 -2.17
C TYR A 89 -2.59 -12.41 -2.53
N TYR A 90 -1.95 -11.85 -1.51
CA TYR A 90 -0.90 -10.87 -1.73
C TYR A 90 0.25 -11.53 -2.51
N ASN A 91 0.70 -10.89 -3.58
CA ASN A 91 1.81 -11.39 -4.38
C ASN A 91 2.74 -10.24 -4.80
N LYS A 92 3.94 -10.21 -4.21
CA LYS A 92 4.96 -9.18 -4.46
C LYS A 92 5.43 -9.18 -5.93
N LYS A 93 5.69 -10.37 -6.50
CA LYS A 93 6.21 -10.54 -7.88
C LYS A 93 5.21 -10.07 -8.94
N LEU A 94 3.93 -10.37 -8.73
CA LEU A 94 2.85 -10.04 -9.66
C LEU A 94 2.19 -8.69 -9.37
N MET A 95 2.59 -8.02 -8.27
CA MET A 95 2.02 -6.76 -7.77
C MET A 95 0.52 -6.86 -7.50
N ILE A 96 0.12 -7.96 -6.85
CA ILE A 96 -1.27 -8.22 -6.46
C ILE A 96 -1.43 -7.94 -4.97
N LYS A 97 -2.40 -7.09 -4.63
CA LYS A 97 -2.77 -6.79 -3.25
C LYS A 97 -3.49 -7.97 -2.61
N GLY A 98 -3.27 -8.16 -1.31
CA GLY A 98 -4.03 -9.12 -0.52
C GLY A 98 -5.41 -8.55 -0.22
N ILE A 99 -6.45 -9.35 -0.35
CA ILE A 99 -7.81 -9.00 0.06
C ILE A 99 -8.45 -10.25 0.64
N GLN A 100 -9.08 -10.15 1.79
CA GLN A 100 -9.81 -11.27 2.38
C GLN A 100 -11.07 -10.75 3.06
N GLY A 101 -12.17 -11.49 2.93
CA GLY A 101 -13.41 -11.16 3.61
C GLY A 101 -14.55 -12.08 3.21
N LEU A 102 -15.74 -11.74 3.67
CA LEU A 102 -16.97 -12.48 3.41
C LEU A 102 -17.91 -11.64 2.55
N TYR A 103 -18.41 -12.22 1.47
CA TYR A 103 -19.56 -11.68 0.77
C TYR A 103 -20.84 -12.37 1.22
N ILE A 104 -21.95 -11.63 1.31
CA ILE A 104 -23.30 -12.18 1.37
C ILE A 104 -24.12 -11.48 0.27
N ASN A 105 -24.59 -12.25 -0.71
CA ASN A 105 -25.41 -11.73 -1.82
C ASN A 105 -24.81 -10.50 -2.53
N GLY A 106 -23.51 -10.54 -2.81
CA GLY A 106 -22.76 -9.48 -3.47
C GLY A 106 -22.30 -8.34 -2.55
N LYS A 107 -22.75 -8.30 -1.30
CA LYS A 107 -22.36 -7.28 -0.31
C LYS A 107 -21.23 -7.76 0.58
N LYS A 108 -20.31 -6.85 0.93
CA LYS A 108 -19.26 -7.11 1.92
C LYS A 108 -19.87 -7.20 3.31
N GLU A 109 -19.50 -8.22 4.05
CA GLU A 109 -19.97 -8.46 5.42
C GLU A 109 -18.82 -8.83 6.35
N GLY A 110 -18.98 -8.45 7.62
CA GLY A 110 -18.01 -8.73 8.68
C GLY A 110 -16.67 -8.04 8.46
N SER A 111 -15.61 -8.62 9.04
CA SER A 111 -14.27 -8.07 8.95
C SER A 111 -13.63 -8.36 7.59
N TRP A 112 -13.12 -7.30 6.95
CA TRP A 112 -12.39 -7.36 5.70
C TRP A 112 -10.95 -6.91 5.89
N LYS A 113 -10.02 -7.66 5.32
CA LYS A 113 -8.58 -7.40 5.40
C LYS A 113 -8.03 -7.04 4.02
N TRP A 114 -7.25 -5.97 3.95
CA TRP A 114 -6.40 -5.62 2.81
C TRP A 114 -4.94 -5.69 3.22
N VAL A 115 -4.09 -6.13 2.30
CA VAL A 115 -2.64 -6.14 2.48
C VAL A 115 -1.99 -5.47 1.27
N LEU A 116 -1.22 -4.41 1.53
CA LEU A 116 -0.52 -3.60 0.55
C LEU A 116 0.96 -3.50 0.92
N PRO A 117 1.88 -3.24 -0.03
CA PRO A 117 3.24 -2.89 0.33
C PRO A 117 3.26 -1.57 1.09
N ASP A 118 4.21 -1.41 2.02
CA ASP A 118 4.41 -0.13 2.68
C ASP A 118 5.03 0.91 1.74
N HIS A 119 4.43 2.09 1.73
CA HIS A 119 4.75 3.21 0.85
C HIS A 119 5.83 4.15 1.40
N SER A 120 6.34 3.91 2.62
CA SER A 120 7.40 4.72 3.23
C SER A 120 8.73 4.69 2.47
N PHE A 121 8.98 3.67 1.64
CA PHE A 121 10.18 3.53 0.81
C PHE A 121 9.82 3.71 -0.68
N THR A 122 10.59 4.48 -1.45
CA THR A 122 10.10 4.95 -2.76
C THR A 122 11.15 4.88 -3.89
N ASN A 123 10.88 4.04 -4.90
CA ASN A 123 10.25 4.37 -6.20
C ASN A 123 9.19 3.34 -6.63
N ASN A 124 9.34 2.08 -6.20
CA ASN A 124 8.36 1.02 -6.42
C ASN A 124 8.11 0.26 -5.09
N PRO A 125 7.06 0.63 -4.33
CA PRO A 125 6.73 0.00 -3.04
C PRO A 125 6.63 -1.52 -3.11
N TRP A 126 6.16 -2.08 -4.23
CA TRP A 126 6.09 -3.52 -4.43
C TRP A 126 7.44 -4.21 -4.50
N ILE A 127 8.52 -3.50 -4.82
CA ILE A 127 9.87 -4.06 -4.91
C ILE A 127 10.64 -3.68 -3.65
N ASP A 128 10.65 -2.38 -3.35
CA ASP A 128 11.57 -1.75 -2.41
C ASP A 128 11.14 -1.95 -0.95
N SER A 129 9.85 -2.19 -0.72
CA SER A 129 9.33 -2.25 0.63
C SER A 129 9.70 -3.57 1.33
N GLY A 130 10.26 -3.42 2.54
CA GLY A 130 10.50 -4.49 3.50
C GLY A 130 9.31 -4.75 4.43
N SER A 131 8.25 -3.96 4.34
CA SER A 131 7.05 -4.02 5.19
C SER A 131 5.76 -4.02 4.37
N GLN A 132 4.66 -4.36 5.02
CA GLN A 132 3.30 -4.34 4.49
C GLN A 132 2.42 -3.46 5.35
N ILE A 133 1.43 -2.82 4.73
CA ILE A 133 0.30 -2.19 5.39
C ILE A 133 -0.87 -3.14 5.35
N ILE A 134 -1.37 -3.50 6.52
CA ILE A 134 -2.52 -4.34 6.74
C ILE A 134 -3.65 -3.42 7.20
N THR A 135 -4.77 -3.45 6.49
CA THR A 135 -5.97 -2.71 6.87
C THR A 135 -7.08 -3.69 7.18
N ASN A 136 -7.64 -3.64 8.37
CA ASN A 136 -8.83 -4.38 8.75
C ASN A 136 -10.01 -3.40 8.89
N ILE A 137 -11.12 -3.64 8.20
CA ILE A 137 -12.32 -2.80 8.27
C ILE A 137 -13.56 -3.69 8.33
N GLU A 138 -14.48 -3.37 9.22
CA GLU A 138 -15.77 -4.05 9.30
C GLU A 138 -16.83 -3.46 8.36
N PHE A 139 -17.63 -4.36 7.79
CA PHE A 139 -18.75 -4.05 6.92
C PHE A 139 -20.04 -4.69 7.46
N ARG A 140 -21.14 -3.97 7.24
CA ARG A 140 -22.50 -4.48 7.40
C ARG A 140 -23.28 -4.06 6.17
N ASP A 141 -23.97 -4.96 5.49
CA ASP A 141 -24.74 -4.66 4.28
C ASP A 141 -23.95 -3.96 3.16
N GLY A 142 -22.64 -4.23 3.07
CA GLY A 142 -21.75 -3.61 2.09
C GLY A 142 -21.31 -2.18 2.41
N ILE A 143 -21.78 -1.60 3.52
CA ILE A 143 -21.34 -0.29 4.03
C ILE A 143 -20.35 -0.48 5.19
N ARG A 144 -19.39 0.45 5.34
CA ARG A 144 -18.43 0.39 6.44
C ARG A 144 -19.16 0.62 7.76
N HIS A 145 -19.08 -0.32 8.68
CA HIS A 145 -19.80 -0.26 9.94
C HIS A 145 -19.09 -1.15 10.96
N GLY A 146 -18.60 -0.57 12.05
CA GLY A 146 -17.78 -1.23 13.04
C GLY A 146 -16.33 -0.74 13.05
N TYR A 147 -15.41 -1.56 13.50
CA TYR A 147 -14.02 -1.17 13.75
C TYR A 147 -13.17 -1.08 12.47
N ILE A 148 -12.16 -0.19 12.52
CA ILE A 148 -11.04 -0.16 11.58
C ILE A 148 -9.71 -0.19 12.34
N SER A 149 -8.76 -0.99 11.86
CA SER A 149 -7.35 -0.91 12.22
C SER A 149 -6.49 -0.81 10.96
N ILE A 150 -5.39 -0.08 11.06
CA ILE A 150 -4.32 -0.10 10.08
C ILE A 150 -3.03 -0.38 10.82
N ASP A 151 -2.35 -1.43 10.39
CA ASP A 151 -1.16 -1.96 11.03
C ASP A 151 -0.05 -2.11 9.96
N ARG A 152 1.16 -1.68 10.27
CA ARG A 152 2.38 -2.00 9.55
C ARG A 152 2.90 -3.33 10.07
N ALA A 153 3.34 -4.21 9.17
CA ALA A 153 3.97 -5.47 9.55
C ALA A 153 5.22 -5.70 8.69
N SER A 154 6.32 -6.11 9.30
CA SER A 154 7.54 -6.50 8.59
C SER A 154 7.32 -7.79 7.80
N LEU A 155 7.87 -7.85 6.58
CA LEU A 155 7.90 -9.08 5.78
C LEU A 155 8.96 -10.03 6.35
N GLU A 156 8.57 -11.02 7.13
CA GLU A 156 9.45 -12.18 7.38
C GLU A 156 9.43 -13.12 6.15
N LYS A 157 10.54 -13.83 5.94
CA LYS A 157 10.92 -14.55 4.71
C LYS A 157 9.75 -15.24 3.99
N SER A 158 9.73 -15.17 2.65
CA SER A 158 8.80 -15.87 1.74
C SER A 158 7.36 -15.34 1.61
N GLY A 159 7.05 -14.16 2.18
CA GLY A 159 5.75 -13.52 1.99
C GLY A 159 4.62 -14.12 2.84
N LYS A 160 4.97 -14.97 3.81
CA LYS A 160 4.09 -15.40 4.89
C LYS A 160 4.48 -14.66 6.16
N ILE A 161 3.49 -14.08 6.85
CA ILE A 161 3.68 -13.46 8.16
C ILE A 161 3.66 -14.60 9.18
N GLU A 162 4.84 -15.06 9.64
CA GLU A 162 4.93 -16.15 10.61
C GLU A 162 4.92 -15.68 12.06
N LYS A 163 5.25 -14.41 12.33
CA LYS A 163 5.21 -13.82 13.67
C LYS A 163 4.91 -12.34 13.59
N TYR A 164 3.84 -11.91 14.28
CA TYR A 164 3.69 -10.49 14.62
C TYR A 164 4.71 -10.18 15.71
N SER A 165 5.91 -9.74 15.35
CA SER A 165 6.81 -9.10 16.29
C SER A 165 6.32 -7.66 16.44
N TYR A 166 5.38 -7.44 17.36
CA TYR A 166 4.82 -6.12 17.66
C TYR A 166 5.94 -5.21 18.21
N LEU A 167 6.64 -4.51 17.33
CA LEU A 167 7.40 -3.33 17.73
C LEU A 167 6.38 -2.19 17.84
N ARG A 168 6.46 -1.40 18.91
CA ARG A 168 5.43 -0.48 19.42
C ARG A 168 4.85 0.56 18.42
N ASN A 169 5.39 0.65 17.21
CA ASN A 169 5.02 1.57 16.13
C ASN A 169 4.28 0.90 14.95
N ASP A 170 3.82 -0.33 15.10
CA ASP A 170 3.16 -1.07 14.03
C ASP A 170 1.70 -0.62 13.83
N ILE A 171 0.98 -0.20 14.86
CA ILE A 171 -0.40 0.28 14.67
C ILE A 171 -0.34 1.74 14.21
N LEU A 172 -0.83 1.99 13.00
CA LEU A 172 -0.85 3.30 12.36
C LEU A 172 -2.17 4.05 12.59
N LEU A 173 -3.28 3.32 12.69
CA LEU A 173 -4.60 3.91 12.85
C LEU A 173 -5.55 2.95 13.57
N ARG A 174 -6.40 3.49 14.44
CA ARG A 174 -7.59 2.82 14.97
C ARG A 174 -8.78 3.75 14.97
N GLY A 175 -9.96 3.22 14.71
CA GLY A 175 -11.18 4.00 14.75
C GLY A 175 -12.42 3.15 14.53
N GLN A 176 -13.56 3.83 14.40
CA GLN A 176 -14.85 3.19 14.18
C GLN A 176 -15.65 3.93 13.12
N TYR A 177 -16.34 3.15 12.30
CA TYR A 177 -17.35 3.63 11.37
C TYR A 177 -18.75 3.31 11.87
N ARG A 178 -19.67 4.25 11.66
CA ARG A 178 -21.10 4.02 11.75
C ARG A 178 -21.72 4.50 10.44
N GLU A 179 -22.27 3.57 9.66
CA GLU A 179 -22.91 3.87 8.37
C GLU A 179 -22.00 4.67 7.42
N SER A 180 -20.78 4.19 7.25
CA SER A 180 -19.71 4.79 6.43
C SER A 180 -19.17 6.14 6.91
N LYS A 181 -19.65 6.66 8.03
CA LYS A 181 -19.14 7.88 8.67
C LYS A 181 -18.23 7.54 9.84
N LYS A 182 -17.19 8.33 10.07
CA LYS A 182 -16.34 8.20 11.26
C LYS A 182 -17.19 8.43 12.50
N TYR A 183 -16.97 7.64 13.53
CA TYR A 183 -17.72 7.67 14.78
C TYR A 183 -16.79 7.47 15.97
N GLY A 184 -17.07 8.17 17.07
CA GLY A 184 -16.34 8.01 18.31
C GLY A 184 -14.89 8.45 18.20
N GLU A 185 -14.03 7.77 18.95
CA GLU A 185 -12.60 8.10 19.01
C GLU A 185 -11.82 7.46 17.86
N TRP A 186 -10.99 8.27 17.24
CA TRP A 186 -10.05 7.91 16.20
C TRP A 186 -8.67 8.27 16.66
N TYR A 187 -7.76 7.34 16.48
CA TYR A 187 -6.39 7.51 16.89
C TYR A 187 -5.46 7.23 15.73
N TYR A 188 -4.44 8.06 15.60
CA TYR A 188 -3.46 7.99 14.52
C TYR A 188 -2.06 7.98 15.12
N ASN A 189 -1.20 7.16 14.54
CA ASN A 189 0.23 7.17 14.78
C ASN A 189 0.90 7.69 13.50
N GLU A 190 1.00 9.01 13.42
CA GLU A 190 1.58 9.76 12.29
C GLU A 190 3.00 10.24 12.61
N TYR A 191 3.65 9.65 13.63
CA TYR A 191 4.99 10.08 14.01
C TYR A 191 5.95 9.96 12.84
N THR A 192 6.49 11.10 12.44
CA THR A 192 7.61 11.17 11.51
C THR A 192 8.85 11.08 12.37
N LEU A 193 9.38 9.87 12.56
CA LEU A 193 10.67 9.70 13.19
C LEU A 193 11.68 10.52 12.37
N SER A 194 12.28 11.54 12.98
CA SER A 194 13.57 12.01 12.49
C SER A 194 14.60 10.97 12.91
N ASP A 195 15.68 10.79 12.16
CA ASP A 195 16.66 9.74 12.46
C ASP A 195 17.44 9.99 13.78
N PHE A 196 17.23 11.16 14.41
CA PHE A 196 17.65 11.43 15.79
C PHE A 196 16.70 10.82 16.84
N ASP A 197 15.43 10.60 16.48
CA ASP A 197 14.37 10.06 17.33
C ASP A 197 14.42 8.52 17.44
N GLU A 198 15.13 7.84 16.52
CA GLU A 198 15.26 6.37 16.54
C GLU A 198 16.08 5.86 17.74
N LEU A 199 16.99 6.69 18.26
CA LEU A 199 17.76 6.45 19.49
C LEU A 199 17.13 7.07 20.74
N SER A 200 16.07 7.86 20.56
CA SER A 200 15.25 8.42 21.63
C SER A 200 13.83 7.87 21.52
N GLU A 201 13.72 6.54 21.37
CA GLU A 201 12.52 5.85 21.85
C GLU A 201 12.23 6.39 23.26
N PRO A 202 11.00 6.82 23.56
CA PRO A 202 10.67 7.38 24.87
C PRO A 202 10.87 6.28 25.93
N TYR A 203 12.10 6.23 26.44
CA TYR A 203 12.56 5.31 27.46
C TYR A 203 11.89 5.78 28.75
N GLY A 204 10.75 5.16 29.08
CA GLY A 204 10.10 5.38 30.37
C GLY A 204 8.65 5.89 30.37
N MET A 205 7.93 5.90 29.24
CA MET A 205 6.47 6.10 29.29
C MET A 205 5.72 4.80 29.61
N ASP A 206 4.88 4.88 30.63
CA ASP A 206 4.12 3.79 31.26
C ASP A 206 3.14 3.11 30.27
N ILE A 207 3.50 1.87 29.86
CA ILE A 207 2.67 0.69 29.54
C ILE A 207 1.31 0.89 28.79
N GLY A 208 1.18 1.85 27.90
CA GLY A 208 0.07 1.92 26.94
C GLY A 208 0.28 0.96 25.75
N LEU A 209 -0.68 0.06 25.47
CA LEU A 209 -0.65 -0.89 24.34
C LEU A 209 -0.65 -0.24 22.94
N PHE A 210 -0.86 1.07 22.84
CA PHE A 210 -0.94 1.78 21.58
C PHE A 210 -0.57 3.26 21.77
N TYR A 211 0.36 3.72 20.96
CA TYR A 211 0.88 5.08 20.97
C TYR A 211 0.28 5.88 19.81
N TRP A 212 -0.28 7.06 20.11
CA TRP A 212 -0.93 7.95 19.15
C TRP A 212 -0.32 9.36 19.18
N SER A 213 -0.17 9.96 18.00
CA SER A 213 0.23 11.35 17.77
C SER A 213 -0.96 12.27 17.65
N LYS A 214 -2.10 11.72 17.21
CA LYS A 214 -3.32 12.47 16.98
C LYS A 214 -4.51 11.66 17.43
N LYS A 215 -5.41 12.33 18.15
CA LYS A 215 -6.72 11.84 18.54
C LYS A 215 -7.77 12.74 17.89
N GLU A 216 -8.80 12.15 17.32
CA GLU A 216 -9.97 12.85 16.80
C GLU A 216 -11.23 12.20 17.40
N VAL A 217 -12.21 13.00 17.78
CA VAL A 217 -13.50 12.53 18.30
C VAL A 217 -14.59 13.02 17.37
N TYR A 218 -15.37 12.09 16.85
CA TYR A 218 -16.47 12.34 15.93
C TYR A 218 -17.82 12.14 16.61
N ASP A 219 -18.76 13.04 16.34
CA ASP A 219 -20.13 12.95 16.82
C ASP A 219 -20.95 11.87 16.08
N ASN A 220 -22.21 11.69 16.51
CA ASN A 220 -23.14 10.73 15.91
C ASN A 220 -23.49 11.03 14.44
N THR A 221 -23.23 12.26 13.97
CA THR A 221 -23.48 12.69 12.60
C THR A 221 -22.26 12.52 11.69
N GLY A 222 -21.11 12.17 12.26
CA GLY A 222 -19.82 12.03 11.59
C GLY A 222 -19.03 13.32 11.49
N LYS A 223 -19.38 14.37 12.26
CA LYS A 223 -18.63 15.62 12.31
C LYS A 223 -17.56 15.56 13.37
N LEU A 224 -16.40 16.14 13.08
CA LEU A 224 -15.32 16.28 14.04
C LEU A 224 -15.77 17.22 15.17
N ALA A 225 -15.86 16.69 16.38
CA ALA A 225 -16.23 17.45 17.58
C ALA A 225 -15.00 17.96 18.32
N PHE A 226 -13.91 17.20 18.29
CA PHE A 226 -12.68 17.50 19.02
C PHE A 226 -11.49 16.83 18.33
N ASN A 227 -10.33 17.47 18.37
CA ASN A 227 -9.06 16.85 18.03
C ASN A 227 -7.97 17.29 19.01
N GLU A 228 -6.97 16.43 19.17
CA GLU A 228 -5.84 16.62 20.05
C GLU A 228 -4.61 16.03 19.37
N CYS A 229 -3.50 16.75 19.44
CA CYS A 229 -2.22 16.28 18.94
C CYS A 229 -1.17 16.46 20.02
N ARG A 230 -0.32 15.45 20.13
CA ARG A 230 0.76 15.43 21.13
C ARG A 230 2.04 14.93 20.49
N GLU A 231 3.15 15.33 21.08
CA GLU A 231 4.47 14.77 20.79
C GLU A 231 4.84 13.66 21.81
N PRO A 232 5.90 12.86 21.57
CA PRO A 232 6.34 11.78 22.46
C PRO A 232 6.83 12.15 23.84
N TRP A 233 6.76 13.42 24.18
CA TRP A 233 7.18 13.97 25.46
C TRP A 233 6.03 14.74 26.12
N ASP A 234 4.79 14.37 25.81
CA ASP A 234 3.56 14.96 26.35
C ASP A 234 3.45 16.49 26.15
N SER A 235 4.09 17.01 25.11
CA SER A 235 3.87 18.38 24.65
C SER A 235 2.65 18.46 23.74
N GLU A 236 1.69 19.31 24.10
CA GLU A 236 0.57 19.68 23.22
C GLU A 236 1.10 20.45 22.01
N ILE A 237 0.64 20.08 20.82
CA ILE A 237 0.96 20.77 19.56
C ILE A 237 -0.29 20.99 18.71
N GLU A 238 -0.23 21.97 17.82
CA GLU A 238 -1.30 22.19 16.85
C GLU A 238 -1.42 21.00 15.89
N CYS A 239 -2.64 20.49 15.75
CA CYS A 239 -2.92 19.41 14.81
C CYS A 239 -2.74 19.86 13.36
N LYS A 240 -1.75 19.28 12.68
CA LYS A 240 -1.63 19.38 11.22
C LYS A 240 -2.70 18.53 10.54
N GLU A 241 -3.03 18.89 9.30
CA GLU A 241 -3.87 18.05 8.45
C GLU A 241 -3.19 16.69 8.24
N THR A 242 -3.98 15.62 8.39
CA THR A 242 -3.51 14.25 8.18
C THR A 242 -3.06 14.09 6.73
N SER A 243 -1.75 13.92 6.53
CA SER A 243 -1.15 13.83 5.20
C SER A 243 -1.05 12.39 4.67
N PHE A 244 -1.25 11.40 5.54
CA PHE A 244 -1.08 9.99 5.20
C PHE A 244 -2.35 9.38 4.59
N ASN A 245 -2.25 8.95 3.33
CA ASN A 245 -3.26 8.10 2.71
C ASN A 245 -2.86 6.62 2.84
N TYR A 246 -3.14 6.02 4.01
CA TYR A 246 -2.82 4.63 4.31
C TYR A 246 -3.58 3.60 3.47
N LEU A 247 -4.71 4.00 2.87
CA LEU A 247 -5.48 3.14 1.96
C LEU A 247 -4.89 3.11 0.55
N GLY A 248 -3.74 3.78 0.35
CA GLY A 248 -2.99 3.84 -0.89
C GLY A 248 -3.58 4.83 -1.89
N ARG A 249 -2.72 5.38 -2.74
CA ARG A 249 -3.15 5.90 -4.04
C ARG A 249 -3.34 4.69 -4.96
N ASN A 250 -4.43 4.66 -5.71
CA ASN A 250 -4.76 3.75 -6.83
C ASN A 250 -3.68 2.69 -7.14
N VAL A 251 -3.96 1.42 -6.82
CA VAL A 251 -3.03 0.32 -7.10
C VAL A 251 -3.07 0.00 -8.59
N TYR A 252 -2.02 0.40 -9.30
CA TYR A 252 -1.86 0.17 -10.73
C TYR A 252 -1.16 -1.16 -10.99
N VAL A 253 -1.77 -2.03 -11.80
CA VAL A 253 -1.11 -3.24 -12.32
C VAL A 253 -0.15 -2.82 -13.44
N PHE A 254 1.16 -2.84 -13.19
CA PHE A 254 2.13 -2.63 -14.26
C PHE A 254 2.19 -3.86 -15.19
N PRO A 255 2.26 -3.67 -16.53
CA PRO A 255 2.53 -4.76 -17.45
C PRO A 255 3.96 -5.26 -17.27
N TYR A 256 4.16 -6.57 -17.42
CA TYR A 256 5.44 -7.29 -17.25
C TYR A 256 6.62 -6.61 -17.98
N GLN A 257 6.38 -6.03 -19.16
CA GLN A 257 7.39 -5.31 -19.95
C GLN A 257 7.92 -4.03 -19.28
N LYS A 258 7.15 -3.40 -18.38
CA LYS A 258 7.60 -2.22 -17.63
C LYS A 258 8.55 -2.60 -16.49
N ASN A 259 8.51 -3.83 -15.98
CA ASN A 259 9.42 -4.27 -14.92
C ASN A 259 10.88 -4.34 -15.40
N GLU A 260 11.14 -4.76 -16.63
CA GLU A 260 12.51 -4.75 -17.17
C GLU A 260 12.96 -3.34 -17.53
N ALA A 261 12.09 -2.50 -18.10
CA ALA A 261 12.40 -1.11 -18.40
C ALA A 261 12.60 -0.26 -17.13
N ILE A 262 11.84 -0.52 -16.05
CA ILE A 262 12.00 0.15 -14.74
C ILE A 262 13.26 -0.38 -14.04
N LYS A 263 13.49 -1.70 -13.99
CA LYS A 263 14.77 -2.26 -13.48
C LYS A 263 15.97 -1.71 -14.24
N ALA A 264 15.89 -1.60 -15.57
CA ALA A 264 16.94 -1.01 -16.40
C ALA A 264 17.10 0.50 -16.16
N LYS A 265 16.02 1.23 -15.86
CA LYS A 265 16.05 2.67 -15.53
C LYS A 265 16.51 2.94 -14.09
N GLU A 266 16.29 2.01 -13.16
CA GLU A 266 16.76 2.08 -11.77
C GLU A 266 18.23 1.69 -11.64
N ASN A 267 18.70 0.69 -12.38
CA ASN A 267 20.14 0.38 -12.49
C ASN A 267 20.96 1.56 -13.02
N ARG A 268 20.37 2.44 -13.85
CA ARG A 268 21.03 3.66 -14.34
C ARG A 268 21.16 4.78 -13.30
N LYS A 269 20.64 4.62 -12.08
CA LYS A 269 20.65 5.65 -11.02
C LYS A 269 21.30 5.19 -9.73
N LYS A 270 21.97 4.05 -9.75
CA LYS A 270 22.79 3.59 -8.65
C LYS A 270 24.10 4.39 -8.63
N THR A 271 24.53 4.79 -7.45
CA THR A 271 25.82 5.45 -7.23
C THR A 271 26.40 4.98 -5.91
N PHE A 272 27.70 5.16 -5.75
CA PHE A 272 28.36 4.91 -4.47
C PHE A 272 28.42 6.20 -3.67
N LEU A 273 28.01 6.09 -2.41
CA LEU A 273 28.26 7.10 -1.37
C LEU A 273 29.18 6.47 -0.33
N ILE A 274 30.02 7.30 0.28
CA ILE A 274 30.88 6.85 1.37
C ILE A 274 30.11 7.13 2.67
N ASP A 275 30.02 6.12 3.53
CA ASP A 275 29.43 6.21 4.85
C ASP A 275 30.40 6.88 5.85
N ASP A 276 29.93 7.16 7.06
CA ASP A 276 30.72 7.81 8.12
C ASP A 276 31.94 6.98 8.55
N ASN A 277 31.94 5.67 8.29
CA ASN A 277 33.05 4.76 8.59
C ASN A 277 34.02 4.59 7.41
N GLY A 278 33.79 5.32 6.31
CA GLY A 278 34.63 5.25 5.11
C GLY A 278 34.28 4.10 4.14
N LEU A 279 33.16 3.41 4.33
CA LEU A 279 32.72 2.31 3.47
C LEU A 279 31.91 2.82 2.28
N GLU A 280 32.17 2.26 1.09
CA GLU A 280 31.35 2.55 -0.09
C GLU A 280 30.02 1.77 -0.06
N VAL A 281 28.93 2.51 -0.15
CA VAL A 281 27.56 2.01 -0.11
C VAL A 281 26.89 2.29 -1.45
N GLU A 282 26.40 1.24 -2.10
CA GLU A 282 25.59 1.37 -3.30
C GLU A 282 24.19 1.89 -2.92
N VAL A 283 23.81 3.06 -3.42
CA VAL A 283 22.50 3.67 -3.19
C VAL A 283 21.83 4.07 -4.49
N ASN A 284 20.50 4.07 -4.51
CA ASN A 284 19.75 4.74 -5.56
C ASN A 284 19.71 6.25 -5.26
N ILE A 285 20.43 7.04 -6.05
CA ILE A 285 20.67 8.46 -5.74
C ILE A 285 19.38 9.30 -5.70
N VAL A 286 18.34 8.89 -6.44
CA VAL A 286 17.08 9.62 -6.50
C VAL A 286 16.24 9.35 -5.26
N SER A 287 16.13 8.09 -4.84
CA SER A 287 15.39 7.76 -3.61
C SER A 287 16.10 8.36 -2.40
N PHE A 288 17.43 8.26 -2.37
CA PHE A 288 18.26 8.78 -1.28
C PHE A 288 18.15 10.31 -1.15
N LYS A 289 18.21 11.05 -2.27
CA LYS A 289 18.00 12.52 -2.27
C LYS A 289 16.65 12.94 -1.75
N ARG A 290 15.60 12.23 -2.17
CA ARG A 290 14.25 12.52 -1.71
C ARG A 290 14.15 12.24 -0.22
N HIS A 291 14.63 11.09 0.25
CA HIS A 291 14.63 10.76 1.67
C HIS A 291 15.36 11.86 2.48
N VAL A 292 16.55 12.27 2.05
CA VAL A 292 17.27 13.40 2.65
C VAL A 292 16.48 14.70 2.62
N ARG A 293 15.74 14.99 1.55
CA ARG A 293 14.90 16.19 1.50
C ARG A 293 13.69 16.10 2.44
N ASP A 294 13.07 14.93 2.52
CA ASP A 294 11.80 14.72 3.22
C ASP A 294 12.02 14.53 4.74
N HIS A 295 13.16 13.97 5.15
CA HIS A 295 13.48 13.64 6.56
C HIS A 295 14.70 14.39 7.13
N HIS A 296 15.58 14.93 6.28
CA HIS A 296 16.81 15.63 6.69
C HIS A 296 16.92 17.01 6.04
N LEU A 297 15.84 17.79 6.06
CA LEU A 297 15.73 19.03 5.29
C LEU A 297 16.81 20.07 5.64
N SER A 298 17.14 20.22 6.93
CA SER A 298 18.06 21.24 7.47
C SER A 298 18.82 20.75 8.71
N GLY A 299 19.82 21.51 9.15
CA GLY A 299 20.65 21.13 10.31
C GLY A 299 21.63 19.99 10.00
N THR A 300 22.19 19.37 11.03
CA THR A 300 23.01 18.16 10.88
C THR A 300 22.24 16.99 11.49
N SER A 301 22.10 15.89 10.73
CA SER A 301 21.38 14.69 11.13
C SER A 301 22.14 13.44 10.70
N ILE A 302 21.95 12.30 11.38
CA ILE A 302 22.57 11.02 11.00
C ILE A 302 21.54 10.15 10.31
N HIS A 303 21.79 9.75 9.06
CA HIS A 303 20.96 8.78 8.32
C HIS A 303 21.52 7.37 8.47
N LYS A 304 20.69 6.38 8.83
CA LYS A 304 21.12 4.98 8.88
C LYS A 304 20.31 4.12 7.92
N GLN A 305 21.01 3.33 7.11
CA GLN A 305 20.36 2.39 6.19
C GLN A 305 21.23 1.17 5.94
N SER A 306 20.64 -0.02 6.08
CA SER A 306 21.30 -1.31 5.80
C SER A 306 22.61 -1.52 6.59
N GLY A 307 22.69 -0.96 7.80
CA GLY A 307 23.89 -1.05 8.66
C GLY A 307 24.95 0.04 8.43
N PHE A 308 24.73 0.96 7.48
CA PHE A 308 25.61 2.09 7.19
C PHE A 308 25.06 3.39 7.77
N SER A 309 25.94 4.35 8.09
CA SER A 309 25.61 5.65 8.68
C SER A 309 26.09 6.79 7.79
N PHE A 310 25.31 7.86 7.65
CA PHE A 310 25.70 9.06 6.90
C PHE A 310 25.39 10.31 7.70
N THR A 311 26.40 11.18 7.88
CA THR A 311 26.21 12.50 8.44
C THR A 311 25.67 13.44 7.36
N ILE A 312 24.39 13.79 7.49
CA ILE A 312 23.66 14.65 6.57
C ILE A 312 23.79 16.11 7.06
N ASP A 313 24.90 16.74 6.73
CA ASP A 313 25.13 18.17 6.93
C ASP A 313 24.87 18.99 5.65
N ASN A 314 25.16 20.29 5.70
CA ASN A 314 25.00 21.17 4.54
C ASN A 314 25.90 20.79 3.37
N ASP A 315 27.09 20.25 3.63
CA ASP A 315 28.06 19.90 2.60
C ASP A 315 27.71 18.58 1.94
N PHE A 316 27.23 17.60 2.70
CA PHE A 316 26.66 16.38 2.19
C PHE A 316 25.43 16.65 1.31
N ARG A 317 24.53 17.56 1.72
CA ARG A 317 23.39 17.99 0.87
C ARG A 317 23.85 18.65 -0.43
N LYS A 318 24.90 19.48 -0.40
CA LYS A 318 25.51 20.07 -1.61
C LYS A 318 26.14 18.99 -2.50
N MET A 319 26.88 18.04 -1.91
CA MET A 319 27.47 16.90 -2.61
C MET A 319 26.38 16.08 -3.31
N LEU A 320 25.30 15.76 -2.60
CA LEU A 320 24.15 15.07 -3.19
C LEU A 320 23.61 15.87 -4.38
N LYS A 321 23.30 17.16 -4.24
CA LYS A 321 22.81 18.01 -5.35
C LYS A 321 23.73 17.95 -6.59
N ARG A 322 25.05 17.85 -6.39
CA ARG A 322 26.04 17.74 -7.49
C ARG A 322 26.06 16.39 -8.21
N LYS A 323 25.70 15.28 -7.55
CA LYS A 323 25.60 13.94 -8.15
C LYS A 323 24.37 13.77 -9.08
N THR A 324 23.93 14.81 -9.78
CA THR A 324 22.79 14.79 -10.73
C THR A 324 23.06 15.52 -12.05
N ARG A 325 24.33 15.67 -12.43
CA ARG A 325 24.69 15.99 -13.81
C ARG A 325 25.12 14.72 -14.53
#